data_AF-A0A538EZL0-F1
#
_entry.id   AF-A0A538EZL0-F1
#
_cell.length_a   1.000
_cell.length_b   1.000
_cell.length_c   1.000
_cell.angle_alpha   90.00
_cell.angle_beta   90.00
_cell.angle_gamma   90.00
#
_symmetry.space_group_name_H-M   'P 1'
#
loop_
_entity.id
_entity.type
_entity.pdbx_description
1 polymer ?
#
loop_
_entity_poly.entity_id
_entity_poly.type
_entity_poly.pdbx_seq_one_letter_code
_entity_poly.pdbx_strand_id
1 'polypeptide(L)'
;SLVARNRRRYGGYLVHAGIAILFLGVAASSAFHAQRDVRLGPGQSTKLDGYTITYRRPTAAILDDRAGTGAPISIGAVVDVRKGGNHWVMRPSRNYYAATDGSGGAIGRFFTGDSTSEVDLRWGLRRDVWTAIQPDLSSLMGPIREANRKFGNAPGRVQALIIAALAQRYGNQAPPATFRFIVSPLIAWIWIGGAVVLLGALTALWPAAEARRRRATSLAAARLGRELSRA
;
A
#
# COMPACT_ATOMS: atom_id res chain seq x y z
N SER A 1 -29.87 1.41 34.49
CA SER A 1 -29.43 0.44 33.46
C SER A 1 -28.42 -0.54 34.05
N LEU A 2 -28.66 -1.85 33.91
CA LEU A 2 -27.77 -2.94 34.35
C LEU A 2 -26.34 -2.82 33.78
N VAL A 3 -26.21 -2.25 32.58
CA VAL A 3 -24.95 -1.98 31.89
C VAL A 3 -24.06 -1.01 32.69
N ALA A 4 -24.66 -0.04 33.37
CA ALA A 4 -23.91 1.01 34.08
C ALA A 4 -23.24 0.52 35.38
N ARG A 5 -23.72 -0.60 35.96
CA ARG A 5 -23.24 -1.16 37.23
C ARG A 5 -22.16 -2.22 37.03
N ASN A 6 -22.06 -2.80 35.83
CA ASN A 6 -21.10 -3.87 35.52
C ASN A 6 -20.23 -3.55 34.29
N ARG A 7 -19.91 -2.27 34.09
CA ARG A 7 -19.21 -1.74 32.90
C ARG A 7 -17.89 -2.45 32.61
N ARG A 8 -17.12 -2.83 33.64
CA ARG A 8 -15.87 -3.59 33.48
C ARG A 8 -16.08 -4.97 32.84
N ARG A 9 -17.11 -5.71 33.25
CA ARG A 9 -17.41 -7.04 32.71
C ARG A 9 -17.88 -6.95 31.26
N TYR A 10 -18.83 -6.05 30.98
CA TYR A 10 -19.35 -5.87 29.62
C TYR A 10 -18.31 -5.26 28.67
N GLY A 11 -17.52 -4.30 29.14
CA GLY A 11 -16.40 -3.76 28.36
C GLY A 11 -15.33 -4.82 28.07
N GLY A 12 -15.00 -5.67 29.05
CA GLY A 12 -14.13 -6.83 28.84
C GLY A 12 -14.66 -7.81 27.79
N TYR A 13 -15.96 -8.12 27.80
CA TYR A 13 -16.58 -8.97 26.77
C TYR A 13 -16.54 -8.33 25.37
N LEU A 14 -16.76 -7.02 25.27
CA LEU A 14 -16.60 -6.29 24.01
C LEU A 14 -15.15 -6.36 23.51
N VAL A 15 -14.14 -6.21 24.38
CA VAL A 15 -12.74 -6.37 23.99
C VAL A 15 -12.48 -7.77 23.43
N HIS A 16 -12.90 -8.84 24.11
CA HIS A 16 -12.67 -10.21 23.62
C HIS A 16 -13.41 -10.50 22.31
N ALA A 17 -14.67 -10.04 22.18
CA ALA A 17 -15.41 -10.16 20.95
C ALA A 17 -14.73 -9.40 19.80
N GLY A 18 -14.24 -8.18 20.06
CA GLY A 18 -13.48 -7.39 19.09
C GLY A 18 -12.19 -8.07 18.66
N ILE A 19 -11.45 -8.68 19.58
CA ILE A 19 -10.25 -9.47 19.29
C ILE A 19 -10.59 -10.70 18.43
N ALA A 20 -11.67 -11.42 18.73
CA ALA A 20 -12.13 -12.54 17.90
C ALA A 20 -12.50 -12.09 16.48
N ILE A 21 -13.18 -10.94 16.33
CA ILE A 21 -13.48 -10.33 15.03
C ILE A 21 -12.20 -9.93 14.29
N LEU A 22 -11.20 -9.38 14.99
CA LEU A 22 -9.90 -9.06 14.40
C LEU A 22 -9.21 -10.31 13.86
N PHE A 23 -9.11 -11.38 14.64
CA PHE A 23 -8.52 -12.64 14.20
C PHE A 23 -9.24 -13.20 12.97
N LEU A 24 -10.58 -13.19 12.99
CA LEU A 24 -11.37 -13.63 11.85
C LEU A 24 -11.16 -12.73 10.63
N GLY A 25 -11.11 -11.41 10.82
CA GLY A 25 -10.87 -10.43 9.76
C GLY A 25 -9.51 -10.60 9.10
N VAL A 26 -8.46 -10.83 9.90
CA VAL A 26 -7.10 -11.11 9.39
C VAL A 26 -7.07 -12.44 8.64
N ALA A 27 -7.58 -13.53 9.25
CA ALA A 27 -7.59 -14.85 8.63
C ALA A 27 -8.38 -14.86 7.31
N ALA A 28 -9.56 -14.24 7.30
CA ALA A 28 -10.37 -14.13 6.10
C ALA A 28 -9.70 -13.21 5.06
N SER A 29 -9.11 -12.07 5.45
CA SER A 29 -8.37 -11.22 4.52
C SER A 29 -7.22 -11.98 3.85
N SER A 30 -6.49 -12.84 4.57
CA SER A 30 -5.44 -13.67 3.99
C SER A 30 -5.97 -14.76 3.04
N ALA A 31 -7.16 -15.30 3.32
CA ALA A 31 -7.73 -16.39 2.52
C ALA A 31 -8.41 -15.91 1.23
N PHE A 32 -8.94 -14.68 1.21
CA PHE A 32 -9.74 -14.15 0.09
C PHE A 32 -9.01 -13.06 -0.73
N HIS A 33 -7.68 -13.10 -0.79
CA HIS A 33 -6.95 -12.23 -1.72
C HIS A 33 -7.28 -12.59 -3.17
N ALA A 34 -8.16 -11.81 -3.80
CA ALA A 34 -8.40 -11.88 -5.23
C ALA A 34 -7.22 -11.21 -5.96
N GLN A 35 -6.19 -12.00 -6.27
CA GLN A 35 -5.08 -11.58 -7.12
C GLN A 35 -5.38 -11.98 -8.57
N ARG A 36 -5.36 -11.00 -9.48
CA ARG A 36 -5.52 -11.25 -10.91
C ARG A 36 -4.43 -10.53 -11.69
N ASP A 37 -3.75 -11.31 -12.53
CA ASP A 37 -2.79 -10.79 -13.50
C ASP A 37 -3.50 -10.61 -14.84
N VAL A 38 -3.46 -9.39 -15.38
CA VAL A 38 -4.12 -9.01 -16.63
C VAL A 38 -3.09 -8.37 -17.55
N ARG A 39 -3.02 -8.86 -18.79
CA ARG A 39 -2.17 -8.26 -19.82
C ARG A 39 -2.97 -7.21 -20.61
N LEU A 40 -2.52 -5.96 -20.61
CA LEU A 40 -3.18 -4.84 -21.28
C LEU A 40 -2.18 -4.07 -22.15
N GLY A 41 -2.61 -3.70 -23.36
CA GLY A 41 -1.97 -2.69 -24.20
C GLY A 41 -2.40 -1.26 -23.82
N PRO A 42 -1.60 -0.23 -24.16
CA PRO A 42 -2.02 1.16 -23.99
C PRO A 42 -3.37 1.43 -24.67
N GLY A 43 -4.27 2.12 -23.97
CA GLY A 43 -5.65 2.36 -24.38
C GLY A 43 -6.64 1.24 -24.03
N GLN A 44 -6.18 0.03 -23.71
CA GLN A 44 -7.07 -1.09 -23.40
C GLN A 44 -7.63 -1.02 -21.98
N SER A 45 -8.80 -1.63 -21.79
CA SER A 45 -9.48 -1.71 -20.51
C SER A 45 -9.90 -3.13 -20.16
N THR A 46 -10.03 -3.41 -18.87
CA THR A 46 -10.57 -4.66 -18.33
C THR A 46 -11.59 -4.38 -17.22
N LYS A 47 -12.48 -5.33 -16.97
CA LYS A 47 -13.40 -5.31 -15.84
C LYS A 47 -13.00 -6.39 -14.82
N LEU A 48 -12.79 -5.98 -13.58
CA LEU A 48 -12.42 -6.87 -12.47
C LEU A 48 -13.18 -6.45 -11.21
N ASP A 49 -13.95 -7.33 -10.57
CA ASP A 49 -14.65 -7.08 -9.29
C ASP A 49 -15.45 -5.75 -9.20
N GLY A 50 -16.08 -5.39 -10.33
CA GLY A 50 -16.85 -4.16 -10.50
C GLY A 50 -16.01 -2.90 -10.72
N TYR A 51 -14.68 -3.03 -10.82
CA TYR A 51 -13.77 -1.99 -11.30
C TYR A 51 -13.63 -2.07 -12.81
N THR A 52 -13.68 -0.93 -13.49
CA THR A 52 -13.20 -0.78 -14.87
C THR A 52 -11.81 -0.15 -14.79
N ILE A 53 -10.83 -0.84 -15.32
CA ILE A 53 -9.42 -0.48 -15.24
C ILE A 53 -8.94 -0.22 -16.66
N THR A 54 -8.38 0.95 -16.93
CA THR A 54 -7.87 1.34 -18.25
C THR A 54 -6.39 1.65 -18.17
N TYR A 55 -5.57 0.94 -18.94
CA TYR A 55 -4.16 1.29 -19.09
C TYR A 55 -4.06 2.48 -20.05
N ARG A 56 -3.87 3.69 -19.53
CA ARG A 56 -3.91 4.92 -20.34
C ARG A 56 -2.67 5.06 -21.22
N ARG A 57 -1.49 4.98 -20.62
CA ARG A 57 -0.20 5.16 -21.29
C ARG A 57 0.96 4.61 -20.45
N PRO A 58 2.03 4.13 -21.08
CA PRO A 58 3.29 3.86 -20.39
C PRO A 58 3.92 5.14 -19.81
N THR A 59 4.82 4.96 -18.86
CA THR A 59 5.73 5.99 -18.34
C THR A 59 7.14 5.42 -18.32
N ALA A 60 8.12 6.27 -18.62
CA ALA A 60 9.52 5.94 -18.44
C ALA A 60 10.26 7.21 -18.00
N ALA A 61 11.08 7.11 -16.95
CA ALA A 61 11.85 8.22 -16.41
C ALA A 61 13.19 7.73 -15.85
N ILE A 62 14.20 8.60 -15.88
CA ILE A 62 15.44 8.39 -15.12
C ILE A 62 15.27 9.15 -13.80
N LEU A 63 15.50 8.46 -12.68
CA LEU A 63 15.37 9.04 -11.34
C LEU A 63 16.71 9.55 -10.83
N ASP A 64 16.69 10.53 -9.92
CA ASP A 64 17.89 11.05 -9.29
C ASP A 64 18.57 10.02 -8.38
N ASP A 65 19.89 9.93 -8.46
CA ASP A 65 20.71 9.05 -7.63
C ASP A 65 21.19 9.74 -6.36
N ARG A 66 20.29 9.95 -5.39
CA ARG A 66 20.68 10.53 -4.09
C ARG A 66 21.53 9.59 -3.23
N ALA A 67 21.52 8.29 -3.52
CA ALA A 67 22.20 7.26 -2.74
C ALA A 67 23.59 6.89 -3.29
N GLY A 68 23.97 7.37 -4.47
CA GLY A 68 25.23 7.06 -5.13
C GLY A 68 25.31 5.63 -5.68
N THR A 69 24.16 4.99 -5.88
CA THR A 69 24.02 3.58 -6.30
C THR A 69 23.81 3.43 -7.82
N GLY A 70 23.77 4.54 -8.55
CA GLY A 70 23.33 4.65 -9.93
C GLY A 70 21.86 5.06 -10.04
N ALA A 71 21.59 6.03 -10.92
CA ALA A 71 20.24 6.54 -11.22
C ALA A 71 19.37 5.43 -11.82
N PRO A 72 18.28 4.99 -11.14
CA PRO A 72 17.46 3.92 -11.68
C PRO A 72 16.60 4.41 -12.83
N ILE A 73 16.30 3.50 -13.75
CA ILE A 73 15.28 3.71 -14.78
C ILE A 73 13.95 3.24 -14.22
N SER A 74 13.01 4.17 -14.07
CA SER A 74 11.63 3.85 -13.69
C SER A 74 10.81 3.61 -14.95
N ILE A 75 10.23 2.41 -15.08
CA ILE A 75 9.30 2.05 -16.15
C ILE A 75 7.96 1.71 -15.52
N GLY A 76 6.90 2.39 -15.93
CA GLY A 76 5.59 2.25 -15.32
C GLY A 76 4.44 2.51 -16.27
N ALA A 77 3.29 2.82 -15.68
CA ALA A 77 2.06 3.13 -16.40
C ALA A 77 1.22 4.16 -15.67
N VAL A 78 0.38 4.85 -16.42
CA VAL A 78 -0.79 5.55 -15.90
C VAL A 78 -1.99 4.65 -16.08
N VAL A 79 -2.62 4.26 -14.98
CA VAL A 79 -3.79 3.37 -14.94
C VAL A 79 -4.98 4.14 -14.40
N ASP A 80 -6.06 4.19 -15.16
CA ASP A 80 -7.34 4.77 -14.76
C ASP A 80 -8.19 3.70 -14.10
N VAL A 81 -8.75 3.95 -12.91
CA VAL A 81 -9.62 3.00 -12.23
C VAL A 81 -10.94 3.66 -11.91
N ARG A 82 -12.03 3.05 -12.38
CA ARG A 82 -13.41 3.51 -12.19
C ARG A 82 -14.24 2.45 -11.50
N LYS A 83 -15.08 2.85 -10.56
CA LYS A 83 -16.07 1.97 -9.92
C LYS A 83 -17.31 2.75 -9.50
N GLY A 84 -18.45 2.42 -10.09
CA GLY A 84 -19.66 3.23 -9.95
C GLY A 84 -19.40 4.67 -10.41
N GLY A 85 -19.69 5.65 -9.56
CA GLY A 85 -19.38 7.07 -9.81
C GLY A 85 -17.96 7.52 -9.41
N ASN A 86 -17.16 6.66 -8.78
CA ASN A 86 -15.83 7.02 -8.30
C ASN A 86 -14.77 6.74 -9.37
N HIS A 87 -13.77 7.63 -9.44
CA HIS A 87 -12.66 7.56 -10.38
C HIS A 87 -11.36 8.03 -9.72
N TRP A 88 -10.27 7.31 -9.95
CA TRP A 88 -8.92 7.70 -9.54
C TRP A 88 -7.88 7.17 -10.53
N VAL A 89 -6.67 7.68 -10.42
CA VAL A 89 -5.53 7.28 -11.26
C VAL A 89 -4.49 6.60 -10.38
N MET A 90 -3.98 5.46 -10.83
CA MET A 90 -2.88 4.73 -10.22
C MET A 90 -1.65 4.82 -11.13
N ARG A 91 -0.46 4.89 -10.54
CA ARG A 91 0.83 5.01 -11.24
C ARG A 91 1.82 3.92 -10.81
N PRO A 92 1.53 2.64 -11.07
CA PRO A 92 2.50 1.58 -10.79
C PRO A 92 3.76 1.77 -11.62
N SER A 93 4.91 1.49 -11.04
CA SER A 93 6.19 1.55 -11.72
C SER A 93 7.13 0.44 -11.25
N ARG A 94 8.18 0.22 -12.02
CA ARG A 94 9.25 -0.72 -11.72
C ARG A 94 10.55 -0.01 -11.96
N ASN A 95 11.39 0.06 -10.93
CA ASN A 95 12.67 0.75 -10.97
C ASN A 95 13.76 -0.29 -11.25
N TYR A 96 14.55 -0.05 -12.29
CA TYR A 96 15.64 -0.91 -12.73
C TYR A 96 16.98 -0.26 -12.39
N TYR A 97 17.82 -1.01 -11.70
CA TYR A 97 19.18 -0.61 -11.35
C TYR A 97 20.18 -1.27 -12.30
N ALA A 98 21.37 -0.68 -12.40
CA ALA A 98 22.42 -1.26 -13.23
C ALA A 98 22.84 -2.63 -12.68
N ALA A 99 22.84 -3.65 -13.54
CA ALA A 99 23.42 -4.94 -13.22
C ALA A 99 24.93 -4.80 -12.91
N THR A 100 25.38 -5.46 -11.84
CA THR A 100 26.78 -5.44 -11.36
C THR A 100 27.60 -6.63 -11.88
N ASP A 101 26.94 -7.68 -12.35
CA ASP A 101 27.52 -8.92 -12.88
C ASP A 101 28.02 -8.80 -14.33
N GLY A 102 27.92 -7.61 -14.93
CA GLY A 102 28.28 -7.36 -16.32
C GLY A 102 27.23 -7.80 -17.35
N SER A 103 26.08 -8.32 -16.91
CA SER A 103 24.98 -8.66 -17.80
C SER A 103 24.41 -7.43 -18.50
N GLY A 104 23.97 -7.58 -19.75
CA GLY A 104 23.35 -6.51 -20.52
C GLY A 104 24.31 -5.46 -21.12
N GLY A 105 25.61 -5.52 -20.85
CA GLY A 105 26.60 -4.58 -21.41
C GLY A 105 26.46 -3.14 -20.88
N ALA A 106 27.22 -2.19 -21.43
CA ALA A 106 27.31 -0.83 -20.91
C ALA A 106 25.96 -0.09 -20.81
N ILE A 107 25.05 -0.36 -21.76
CA ILE A 107 23.75 0.30 -21.87
C ILE A 107 22.63 -0.60 -21.32
N GLY A 108 22.60 -1.88 -21.71
CA GLY A 108 21.52 -2.79 -21.36
C GLY A 108 21.43 -3.16 -19.89
N ARG A 109 22.54 -3.05 -19.15
CA ARG A 109 22.59 -3.34 -17.70
C ARG A 109 21.56 -2.59 -16.87
N PHE A 110 21.12 -1.41 -17.31
CA PHE A 110 20.10 -0.60 -16.62
C PHE A 110 18.65 -1.04 -16.90
N PHE A 111 18.44 -1.97 -17.83
CA PHE A 111 17.11 -2.51 -18.17
C PHE A 111 16.97 -3.98 -17.76
N THR A 112 18.08 -4.66 -17.47
CA THR A 112 18.12 -6.09 -17.12
C THR A 112 18.64 -6.37 -15.71
N GLY A 113 19.08 -5.35 -14.98
CA GLY A 113 19.55 -5.52 -13.61
C GLY A 113 18.42 -5.72 -12.59
N ASP A 114 18.79 -5.66 -11.32
CA ASP A 114 17.84 -5.79 -10.23
C ASP A 114 16.71 -4.77 -10.35
N SER A 115 15.52 -5.20 -9.96
CA SER A 115 14.34 -4.34 -10.07
C SER A 115 13.45 -4.40 -8.85
N THR A 116 13.02 -3.22 -8.40
CA THR A 116 12.01 -3.08 -7.36
C THR A 116 10.68 -2.73 -8.01
N SER A 117 9.59 -3.35 -7.52
CA SER A 117 8.24 -2.98 -7.94
C SER A 117 7.72 -1.91 -7.00
N GLU A 118 7.44 -0.73 -7.53
CA GLU A 118 6.74 0.32 -6.80
C GLU A 118 5.26 0.18 -7.11
N VAL A 119 4.51 0.03 -6.03
CA VAL A 119 3.09 -0.26 -6.10
C VAL A 119 2.34 0.98 -5.70
N ASP A 120 1.36 1.35 -6.53
CA ASP A 120 0.36 2.31 -6.10
C ASP A 120 -0.74 1.60 -5.30
N LEU A 121 -1.06 2.17 -4.14
CA LEU A 121 -2.04 1.64 -3.19
C LEU A 121 -3.09 2.71 -2.92
N ARG A 122 -4.35 2.35 -3.13
CA ARG A 122 -5.48 3.15 -2.63
C ARG A 122 -6.02 2.53 -1.36
N TRP A 123 -5.79 3.19 -0.23
CA TRP A 123 -6.36 2.86 1.06
C TRP A 123 -7.83 3.32 1.14
N GLY A 124 -8.68 2.51 1.76
CA GLY A 124 -10.06 2.85 2.06
C GLY A 124 -10.61 2.05 3.23
N LEU A 125 -11.48 2.67 4.04
CA LEU A 125 -12.12 2.03 5.20
C LEU A 125 -12.82 0.69 4.91
N ARG A 126 -13.20 0.44 3.64
CA ARG A 126 -13.93 -0.76 3.24
C ARG A 126 -13.19 -1.68 2.29
N ARG A 127 -12.35 -1.15 1.39
CA ARG A 127 -11.62 -1.94 0.38
C ARG A 127 -10.35 -1.22 -0.03
N ASP A 128 -9.29 -2.00 -0.14
CA ASP A 128 -8.02 -1.55 -0.66
C ASP A 128 -7.81 -2.14 -2.06
N VAL A 129 -7.24 -1.31 -2.95
CA VAL A 129 -6.85 -1.71 -4.30
C VAL A 129 -5.36 -1.48 -4.44
N TRP A 130 -4.65 -2.53 -4.78
CA TRP A 130 -3.21 -2.57 -4.97
C TRP A 130 -2.93 -2.96 -6.43
N THR A 131 -2.01 -2.25 -7.07
CA THR A 131 -1.61 -2.58 -8.44
C THR A 131 -0.10 -2.54 -8.63
N ALA A 132 0.44 -3.61 -9.20
CA ALA A 132 1.82 -3.67 -9.66
C ALA A 132 1.86 -3.85 -11.17
N ILE A 133 2.89 -3.31 -11.82
CA ILE A 133 3.15 -3.51 -13.23
C ILE A 133 4.36 -4.43 -13.42
N GLN A 134 4.25 -5.32 -14.40
CA GLN A 134 5.36 -6.05 -14.98
C GLN A 134 5.52 -5.61 -16.45
N PRO A 135 6.39 -4.61 -16.69
CA PRO A 135 6.67 -4.12 -18.04
C PRO A 135 7.25 -5.23 -18.92
N ASP A 136 6.85 -5.25 -20.18
CA ASP A 136 7.46 -6.12 -21.20
C ASP A 136 8.54 -5.34 -21.95
N LEU A 137 9.81 -5.73 -21.75
CA LEU A 137 10.97 -5.04 -22.33
C LEU A 137 11.43 -5.65 -23.67
N SER A 138 10.71 -6.62 -24.23
CA SER A 138 11.10 -7.31 -25.47
C SER A 138 11.35 -6.34 -26.63
N SER A 139 10.55 -5.28 -26.74
CA SER A 139 10.69 -4.21 -27.73
C SER A 139 12.01 -3.44 -27.66
N LEU A 140 12.66 -3.42 -26.49
CA LEU A 140 13.94 -2.74 -26.27
C LEU A 140 15.15 -3.64 -26.53
N MET A 141 14.99 -4.97 -26.57
CA MET A 141 16.13 -5.89 -26.66
C MET A 141 16.93 -5.74 -27.97
N GLY A 142 16.25 -5.52 -29.10
CA GLY A 142 16.91 -5.20 -30.37
C GLY A 142 17.71 -3.89 -30.29
N PRO A 143 17.05 -2.77 -29.97
CA PRO A 143 17.70 -1.46 -29.82
C PRO A 143 18.85 -1.43 -28.81
N ILE A 144 18.72 -2.11 -27.67
CA ILE A 144 19.78 -2.24 -26.66
C ILE A 144 21.01 -2.95 -27.22
N ARG A 145 20.82 -4.06 -27.95
CA ARG A 145 21.94 -4.79 -28.57
C ARG A 145 22.68 -3.95 -29.60
N GLU A 146 21.94 -3.20 -30.41
CA GLU A 146 22.53 -2.27 -31.38
C GLU A 146 23.28 -1.13 -30.69
N ALA A 147 22.68 -0.55 -29.65
CA ALA A 147 23.29 0.51 -28.85
C ALA A 147 24.58 0.05 -28.18
N ASN A 148 24.60 -1.13 -27.56
CA ASN A 148 25.82 -1.71 -26.98
C ASN A 148 26.92 -1.88 -28.04
N ARG A 149 26.58 -2.35 -29.24
CA ARG A 149 27.54 -2.55 -30.32
C ARG A 149 28.15 -1.23 -30.80
N LYS A 150 27.33 -0.18 -30.96
CA LYS A 150 27.76 1.12 -31.51
C LYS A 150 28.37 2.06 -30.46
N PHE A 151 27.88 2.01 -29.23
CA PHE A 151 28.16 3.00 -28.19
C PHE A 151 28.66 2.40 -26.88
N GLY A 152 28.94 1.10 -26.81
CA GLY A 152 29.41 0.45 -25.59
C GLY A 152 30.71 1.01 -25.02
N ASN A 153 31.59 1.52 -25.90
CA ASN A 153 32.84 2.17 -25.54
C ASN A 153 32.77 3.71 -25.57
N ALA A 154 31.58 4.28 -25.80
CA ALA A 154 31.41 5.73 -25.86
C ALA A 154 31.57 6.34 -24.45
N PRO A 155 31.90 7.65 -24.34
CA PRO A 155 31.94 8.34 -23.06
C PRO A 155 30.62 8.20 -22.29
N GLY A 156 30.67 8.12 -20.95
CA GLY A 156 29.49 7.88 -20.10
C GLY A 156 28.32 8.85 -20.35
N ARG A 157 28.59 10.12 -20.66
CA ARG A 157 27.57 11.11 -21.06
C ARG A 157 26.78 10.70 -22.30
N VAL A 158 27.44 10.08 -23.28
CA VAL A 158 26.80 9.59 -24.50
C VAL A 158 25.97 8.36 -24.17
N GLN A 159 26.49 7.43 -23.37
CA GLN A 159 25.74 6.27 -22.91
C GLN A 159 24.45 6.69 -22.16
N ALA A 160 24.54 7.69 -21.28
CA ALA A 160 23.39 8.24 -20.56
C ALA A 160 22.31 8.82 -21.50
N LEU A 161 22.72 9.54 -22.56
CA LEU A 161 21.78 10.04 -23.58
C LEU A 161 21.09 8.90 -24.34
N ILE A 162 21.83 7.84 -24.69
CA ILE A 162 21.25 6.67 -25.36
C ILE A 162 20.28 5.93 -24.43
N ILE A 163 20.63 5.78 -23.15
CA ILE A 163 19.74 5.20 -22.13
C ILE A 163 18.45 6.03 -22.02
N ALA A 164 18.56 7.35 -21.93
CA ALA A 164 17.40 8.25 -21.89
C ALA A 164 16.54 8.14 -23.14
N ALA A 165 17.14 8.05 -24.33
CA ALA A 165 16.43 7.88 -25.59
C ALA A 165 15.70 6.52 -25.66
N LEU A 166 16.30 5.44 -25.16
CA LEU A 166 15.66 4.12 -25.08
C LEU A 166 14.49 4.12 -24.10
N ALA A 167 14.64 4.75 -22.93
CA ALA A 167 13.55 4.92 -21.97
C ALA A 167 12.39 5.74 -22.60
N GLN A 168 12.69 6.85 -23.25
CA GLN A 168 11.69 7.67 -23.95
C GLN A 168 10.99 6.87 -25.06
N ARG A 169 11.73 6.06 -25.83
CA ARG A 169 11.15 5.18 -26.85
C ARG A 169 10.16 4.20 -26.25
N TYR A 170 10.49 3.59 -25.10
CA TYR A 170 9.55 2.73 -24.38
C TYR A 170 8.26 3.49 -24.02
N GLY A 171 8.40 4.70 -23.48
CA GLY A 171 7.27 5.57 -23.15
C GLY A 171 6.36 5.95 -24.33
N ASN A 172 6.83 5.79 -25.57
CA ASN A 172 6.07 6.09 -26.77
C ASN A 172 5.53 4.84 -27.49
N GLN A 173 6.20 3.69 -27.36
CA GLN A 173 5.93 2.47 -28.13
C GLN A 173 5.96 1.22 -27.23
N ALA A 174 5.41 1.32 -26.02
CA ALA A 174 5.40 0.19 -25.10
C ALA A 174 4.52 -0.96 -25.64
N PRO A 175 5.01 -2.21 -25.64
CA PRO A 175 4.17 -3.38 -25.85
C PRO A 175 3.18 -3.54 -24.68
N PRO A 176 2.20 -4.45 -24.79
CA PRO A 176 1.32 -4.77 -23.68
C PRO A 176 2.09 -5.16 -22.43
N ALA A 177 1.69 -4.59 -21.29
CA ALA A 177 2.25 -4.87 -19.98
C ALA A 177 1.31 -5.77 -19.18
N THR A 178 1.86 -6.56 -18.28
CA THR A 178 1.07 -7.35 -17.33
C THR A 178 0.87 -6.54 -16.06
N PHE A 179 -0.36 -6.42 -15.61
CA PHE A 179 -0.73 -5.74 -14.38
C PHE A 179 -1.25 -6.76 -13.39
N ARG A 180 -0.73 -6.72 -12.17
CA ARG A 180 -1.27 -7.46 -11.05
C ARG A 180 -2.20 -6.55 -10.28
N PHE A 181 -3.46 -6.92 -10.19
CA PHE A 181 -4.43 -6.25 -9.34
C PHE A 181 -4.76 -7.14 -8.15
N ILE A 182 -4.70 -6.56 -6.95
CA ILE A 182 -5.13 -7.21 -5.72
C ILE A 182 -6.23 -6.35 -5.10
N VAL A 183 -7.38 -6.98 -4.85
CA VAL A 183 -8.50 -6.35 -4.16
C VAL A 183 -8.71 -7.06 -2.83
N SER A 184 -8.68 -6.30 -1.74
CA SER A 184 -8.84 -6.82 -0.37
C SER A 184 -10.16 -6.33 0.24
N PRO A 185 -11.28 -7.04 0.05
CA PRO A 185 -12.59 -6.58 0.50
C PRO A 185 -12.83 -6.71 2.01
N LEU A 186 -11.98 -7.48 2.72
CA LEU A 186 -12.21 -7.85 4.11
C LEU A 186 -11.47 -6.97 5.12
N ILE A 187 -10.70 -5.98 4.65
CA ILE A 187 -10.04 -4.99 5.52
C ILE A 187 -11.04 -4.21 6.39
N ALA A 188 -12.27 -4.02 5.92
CA ALA A 188 -13.35 -3.43 6.71
C ALA A 188 -13.57 -4.13 8.06
N TRP A 189 -13.41 -5.46 8.11
CA TRP A 189 -13.63 -6.25 9.33
C TRP A 189 -12.54 -6.01 10.36
N ILE A 190 -11.32 -5.69 9.93
CA ILE A 190 -10.23 -5.31 10.84
C ILE A 190 -10.59 -3.99 11.53
N TRP A 191 -11.11 -3.01 10.78
CA TRP A 191 -11.59 -1.75 11.36
C TRP A 191 -12.79 -1.93 12.29
N ILE A 192 -13.75 -2.80 11.94
CA ILE A 192 -14.87 -3.14 12.81
C ILE A 192 -14.37 -3.75 14.12
N GLY A 193 -13.49 -4.75 14.04
CA GLY A 193 -12.90 -5.39 15.22
C GLY A 193 -12.16 -4.37 16.10
N GLY A 194 -11.34 -3.51 15.49
CA GLY A 194 -10.63 -2.44 16.19
C GLY A 194 -11.57 -1.44 16.89
N ALA A 195 -12.66 -1.04 16.21
CA ALA A 195 -13.67 -0.16 16.81
C ALA A 195 -14.38 -0.82 18.00
N VAL A 196 -14.71 -2.11 17.89
CA VAL A 196 -15.33 -2.88 18.99
C VAL A 196 -14.37 -3.00 20.18
N VAL A 197 -13.09 -3.28 19.94
CA VAL A 197 -12.05 -3.29 20.99
C VAL A 197 -11.95 -1.93 21.67
N LEU A 198 -11.89 -0.84 20.90
CA LEU A 198 -11.80 0.52 21.43
C LEU A 198 -13.02 0.86 22.31
N LEU A 199 -14.23 0.57 21.83
CA LEU A 199 -15.46 0.76 22.61
C LEU A 199 -15.47 -0.10 23.87
N GLY A 200 -15.01 -1.35 23.79
CA GLY A 200 -14.87 -2.24 24.94
C GLY A 200 -13.88 -1.70 25.99
N ALA A 201 -12.73 -1.19 25.54
CA ALA A 201 -11.73 -0.61 26.42
C ALA A 201 -12.24 0.67 27.08
N LEU A 202 -12.85 1.59 26.32
CA LEU A 202 -13.44 2.82 26.84
C LEU A 202 -14.55 2.53 27.86
N THR A 203 -15.40 1.52 27.60
CA THR A 203 -16.45 1.14 28.54
C THR A 203 -15.90 0.47 29.80
N ALA A 204 -14.84 -0.34 29.70
CA ALA A 204 -14.20 -0.96 30.86
C ALA A 204 -13.44 0.04 31.74
N LEU A 205 -12.79 1.02 31.11
CA LEU A 205 -11.98 2.06 31.77
C LEU A 205 -12.82 3.24 32.27
N TRP A 206 -14.08 3.37 31.83
CA TRP A 206 -14.94 4.48 32.26
C TRP A 206 -15.14 4.46 33.79
N PRO A 207 -14.90 5.57 34.50
CA PRO A 207 -14.91 5.58 35.96
C PRO A 207 -16.29 5.17 36.50
N ALA A 208 -16.31 4.07 37.26
CA ALA A 208 -17.50 3.58 37.92
C ALA A 208 -18.04 4.63 38.92
N ALA A 209 -19.36 4.80 38.96
CA ALA A 209 -20.01 5.72 39.90
C ALA A 209 -19.66 5.39 41.38
N GLU A 210 -19.36 4.13 41.70
CA GLU A 210 -18.90 3.72 43.04
C GLU A 210 -17.52 4.29 43.41
N ALA A 211 -16.58 4.46 42.48
CA ALA A 211 -15.29 5.08 42.77
C ALA A 211 -15.45 6.57 43.14
N ARG A 212 -16.44 7.23 42.54
CA ARG A 212 -16.82 8.62 42.84
C ARG A 212 -17.52 8.73 44.21
N ARG A 213 -18.41 7.79 44.53
CA ARG A 213 -19.09 7.73 45.85
C ARG A 213 -18.15 7.37 46.99
N ARG A 214 -17.24 6.42 46.80
CA ARG A 214 -16.21 6.05 47.81
C ARG A 214 -15.25 7.20 48.10
N ARG A 215 -14.87 7.98 47.09
CA ARG A 215 -14.11 9.23 47.29
C ARG A 215 -14.90 10.27 48.08
N ALA A 216 -16.20 10.42 47.80
CA ALA A 216 -17.04 11.37 48.52
C ALA A 216 -17.23 10.97 50.00
N THR A 217 -17.48 9.68 50.28
CA THR A 217 -17.63 9.19 51.66
C THR A 217 -16.32 9.19 52.44
N SER A 218 -15.19 8.87 51.82
CA SER A 218 -13.89 8.96 52.51
C SER A 218 -13.50 10.40 52.85
N LEU A 219 -13.81 11.36 51.97
CA LEU A 219 -13.61 12.78 52.24
C LEU A 219 -14.54 13.32 53.34
N ALA A 220 -15.80 12.86 53.38
CA ALA A 220 -16.74 13.21 54.44
C ALA A 220 -16.31 12.63 55.79
N ALA A 221 -15.92 11.36 55.84
CA ALA A 221 -15.40 10.72 57.06
C ALA A 221 -14.11 11.39 57.57
N ALA A 222 -13.20 11.78 56.66
CA ALA A 222 -11.98 12.51 57.00
C ALA A 222 -12.23 13.97 57.45
N ARG A 223 -13.36 14.58 57.09
CA ARG A 223 -13.78 15.89 57.63
C ARG A 223 -14.35 15.72 59.03
N LEU A 224 -15.27 14.77 59.22
CA LEU A 224 -15.88 14.50 60.52
C LEU A 224 -14.82 14.12 61.58
N GLY A 225 -13.86 13.27 61.24
CA GLY A 225 -12.78 12.90 62.15
C GLY A 225 -11.87 14.08 62.57
N ARG A 226 -11.74 15.11 61.72
CA ARG A 226 -10.99 16.34 62.06
C ARG A 226 -11.78 17.31 62.92
N GLU A 227 -13.11 17.31 62.82
CA GLU A 227 -13.98 18.13 63.67
C GLU A 227 -14.09 17.52 65.07
N LEU A 228 -14.24 16.20 65.16
CA LEU A 228 -14.28 15.47 66.43
C LEU A 228 -12.95 15.47 67.20
N SER A 229 -11.81 15.63 66.51
CA SER A 229 -10.50 15.78 67.17
C SER A 229 -10.21 17.21 67.64
N ARG A 230 -11.09 18.17 67.35
CA ARG A 230 -10.94 19.59 67.72
C ARG A 230 -11.94 20.04 68.79
N ALA A 231 -12.92 19.20 69.12
CA ALA A 231 -13.86 19.36 70.23
C ALA A 231 -13.34 18.61 71.46
#